data_AF-A0A399Q9K5-F1
#
_entry.id   AF-A0A399Q9K5-F1
#
_cell.length_a   1.000
_cell.length_b   1.000
_cell.length_c   1.000
_cell.angle_alpha   90.00
_cell.angle_beta   90.00
_cell.angle_gamma   90.00
#
_symmetry.space_group_name_H-M   'P 1'
#
loop_
_entity.id
_entity.type
_entity.pdbx_description
1 polymer ?
#
loop_
_entity_poly.entity_id
_entity_poly.type
_entity_poly.pdbx_seq_one_letter_code
_entity_poly.pdbx_strand_id
1 'polypeptide(L)'
;MTPSFALRDAFALGDLQTFLGRSARVDDGAVRLIGSGGVLAVYTSVVQPAGLLDRSPTVLGLRTFAAETQGPVDSVVPIRALLDRLARLEGPATGS
;
A
#
# COMPACT_ATOMS: atom_id res chain seq x y z
N MET A 1 -1.41 19.43 -7.95
CA MET A 1 -2.29 18.27 -8.21
C MET A 1 -1.98 17.22 -7.15
N THR A 2 -3.00 16.62 -6.54
CA THR A 2 -2.80 15.53 -5.57
C THR A 2 -2.62 14.22 -6.35
N PRO A 3 -1.58 13.42 -6.09
CA PRO A 3 -1.40 12.15 -6.78
C PRO A 3 -2.57 11.22 -6.49
N SER A 4 -3.15 10.63 -7.54
CA SER A 4 -4.28 9.71 -7.46
C SER A 4 -4.04 8.50 -8.35
N PHE A 5 -4.61 7.38 -7.96
CA PHE A 5 -4.61 6.14 -8.74
C PHE A 5 -5.95 5.42 -8.59
N ALA A 6 -6.27 4.57 -9.57
CA ALA A 6 -7.41 3.68 -9.56
C ALA A 6 -6.92 2.24 -9.72
N LEU A 7 -7.31 1.36 -8.80
CA LEU A 7 -7.06 -0.08 -8.92
C LEU A 7 -8.01 -0.67 -9.97
N ARG A 8 -7.56 -1.72 -10.66
CA ARG A 8 -8.30 -2.32 -11.77
C ARG A 8 -9.70 -2.84 -11.38
N ASP A 9 -9.81 -3.49 -10.21
CA ASP A 9 -11.03 -4.18 -9.79
C ASP A 9 -11.11 -4.35 -8.26
N ALA A 10 -12.25 -4.86 -7.78
CA ALA A 10 -12.48 -5.12 -6.37
C ALA A 10 -11.58 -6.23 -5.78
N PHE A 11 -11.09 -7.16 -6.61
CA PHE A 11 -10.14 -8.19 -6.16
C PHE A 11 -8.78 -7.55 -5.84
N ALA A 12 -8.32 -6.61 -6.66
CA ALA A 12 -7.11 -5.83 -6.38
C ALA A 12 -7.26 -4.99 -5.09
N LEU A 13 -8.45 -4.42 -4.84
CA LEU A 13 -8.73 -3.71 -3.60
C LEU A 13 -8.64 -4.64 -2.37
N GLY A 14 -9.27 -5.83 -2.43
CA GLY A 14 -9.22 -6.81 -1.34
C GLY A 14 -7.81 -7.39 -1.11
N ASP A 15 -7.04 -7.61 -2.19
CA ASP A 15 -5.63 -8.04 -2.09
C ASP A 15 -4.77 -6.94 -1.46
N LEU A 16 -4.97 -5.67 -1.83
CA LEU A 16 -4.27 -4.55 -1.19
C LEU A 16 -4.55 -4.47 0.31
N GLN A 17 -5.82 -4.60 0.72
CA GLN A 17 -6.17 -4.62 2.14
C GLN A 17 -5.56 -5.81 2.87
N THR A 18 -5.59 -7.00 2.26
CA THR A 18 -5.00 -8.20 2.85
C THR A 18 -3.49 -8.05 3.02
N PHE A 19 -2.81 -7.52 1.99
CA PHE A 19 -1.37 -7.25 2.03
C PHE A 19 -1.03 -6.25 3.14
N LEU A 20 -1.69 -5.09 3.16
CA LEU A 20 -1.46 -4.05 4.18
C LEU A 20 -1.79 -4.54 5.60
N GLY A 21 -2.88 -5.30 5.77
CA GLY A 21 -3.27 -5.86 7.06
C GLY A 21 -2.27 -6.89 7.58
N ARG A 22 -1.60 -7.64 6.70
CA ARG A 22 -0.50 -8.54 7.07
C ARG A 22 0.76 -7.75 7.40
N SER A 23 1.12 -6.75 6.60
CA SER A 23 2.28 -5.89 6.86
C SER A 23 2.16 -5.17 8.20
N ALA A 24 0.98 -4.65 8.55
CA ALA A 24 0.72 -3.98 9.83
C ALA A 24 0.96 -4.88 11.06
N ARG A 25 0.89 -6.21 10.91
CA ARG A 25 1.22 -7.15 12.01
C ARG A 25 2.72 -7.33 12.20
N VAL A 26 3.51 -7.05 11.17
CA VAL A 26 4.97 -7.10 11.22
C VAL A 26 5.50 -5.77 11.77
N ASP A 27 5.06 -4.66 11.18
CA ASP A 27 5.38 -3.30 11.61
C ASP A 27 4.22 -2.37 11.22
N ASP A 28 3.74 -1.57 12.19
CA ASP A 28 2.68 -0.58 11.96
C ASP A 28 3.26 0.74 11.44
N GLY A 29 4.21 0.62 10.51
CA GLY A 29 4.99 1.71 9.97
C GLY A 29 4.32 2.38 8.77
N ALA A 30 5.18 2.86 7.87
CA ALA A 30 4.75 3.50 6.64
C ALA A 30 4.80 2.55 5.45
N VAL A 31 3.97 2.84 4.46
CA VAL A 31 3.97 2.20 3.15
C VAL A 31 4.34 3.23 2.08
N ARG A 32 5.23 2.87 1.17
CA ARG A 32 5.54 3.69 -0.01
C ARG A 32 4.75 3.18 -1.21
N LEU A 33 4.05 4.11 -1.87
CA LEU A 33 3.24 3.89 -3.05
C LEU A 33 3.96 4.53 -4.24
N ILE A 34 4.37 3.72 -5.21
CA ILE A 34 4.98 4.19 -6.45
C ILE A 34 4.12 3.74 -7.62
N GLY A 35 3.61 4.67 -8.42
CA GLY A 35 2.71 4.39 -9.52
C GLY A 35 3.16 5.03 -10.82
N SER A 36 3.29 4.21 -11.87
CA SER A 36 3.47 4.66 -13.25
C SER A 36 3.24 3.50 -14.23
N GLY A 37 2.96 3.79 -15.49
CA GLY A 37 2.93 2.79 -16.57
C GLY A 37 1.91 1.66 -16.37
N GLY A 38 0.77 1.91 -15.72
CA GLY A 38 -0.27 0.91 -15.47
C GLY A 38 -0.03 0.02 -14.25
N VAL A 39 1.00 0.33 -13.44
CA VAL A 39 1.35 -0.45 -12.24
C VAL A 39 1.45 0.47 -11.03
N LEU A 40 0.91 0.01 -9.89
CA LEU A 40 1.17 0.53 -8.55
C LEU A 40 2.02 -0.47 -7.78
N ALA A 41 3.23 -0.08 -7.40
CA ALA A 41 4.10 -0.81 -6.50
C ALA A 41 3.92 -0.32 -5.06
N VAL A 42 3.66 -1.25 -4.15
CA VAL A 42 3.37 -0.99 -2.73
C VAL A 42 4.46 -1.64 -1.89
N TYR A 43 5.30 -0.81 -1.26
CA TYR A 43 6.45 -1.25 -0.47
C TYR A 43 6.20 -1.08 1.03
N THR A 44 6.45 -2.12 1.82
CA THR A 44 6.42 -2.07 3.29
C THR A 44 7.75 -2.49 3.87
N SER A 45 8.13 -1.92 5.01
CA SER A 45 9.27 -2.42 5.79
C SER A 45 8.90 -3.75 6.45
N VAL A 46 9.73 -4.78 6.31
CA VAL A 46 9.53 -6.10 6.97
C VAL A 46 10.62 -6.31 8.00
N VAL A 47 11.87 -6.01 7.63
CA VAL A 47 13.01 -5.95 8.54
C VAL A 47 13.75 -4.67 8.25
N GLN A 48 14.09 -3.91 9.28
CA GLN A 48 14.92 -2.72 9.19
C GLN A 48 15.84 -2.65 10.41
N PRO A 49 17.08 -2.16 10.25
CA PRO A 49 17.96 -1.89 11.38
C PRO A 49 17.29 -0.95 12.39
N ALA A 50 17.33 -1.30 13.68
CA ALA A 50 16.78 -0.47 14.75
C ALA A 50 17.69 0.73 15.11
N GLY A 51 18.91 0.79 14.58
CA GLY A 51 19.86 1.87 14.84
C GLY A 51 21.20 1.71 14.11
N LEU A 52 22.11 2.66 14.32
CA LEU A 52 23.36 2.81 13.55
C LEU A 52 24.29 1.59 13.56
N LEU A 53 24.28 0.82 14.66
CA LEU A 53 25.14 -0.37 14.83
C LEU A 53 24.40 -1.68 14.56
N ASP A 54 23.11 -1.63 14.28
CA ASP A 54 22.34 -2.80 13.88
C ASP A 54 22.71 -3.17 12.44
N ARG A 55 23.21 -4.40 12.27
CA ARG A 55 23.66 -4.94 10.98
C ARG A 55 22.63 -5.87 10.34
N SER A 56 21.41 -5.91 10.89
CA SER A 56 20.30 -6.64 10.29
C SER A 56 20.07 -6.15 8.86
N PRO A 57 19.80 -7.05 7.90
CA PRO A 57 19.52 -6.63 6.54
C PRO A 57 18.20 -5.84 6.49
N THR A 58 18.08 -4.91 5.56
CA THR A 58 16.78 -4.32 5.23
C THR A 58 16.04 -5.27 4.28
N VAL A 59 14.87 -5.74 4.70
CA VAL A 59 13.98 -6.56 3.88
C VAL A 59 12.69 -5.78 3.63
N LEU A 60 12.34 -5.62 2.36
CA LEU A 60 11.12 -4.95 1.93
C LEU A 60 10.08 -5.97 1.46
N GLY A 61 8.85 -5.79 1.92
CA GLY A 61 7.68 -6.41 1.31
C GLY A 61 7.29 -5.60 0.07
N LEU A 62 6.99 -6.28 -1.02
CA LEU A 62 6.51 -5.65 -2.26
C LEU A 62 5.29 -6.40 -2.79
N ARG A 63 4.24 -5.65 -3.09
CA ARG A 63 3.11 -6.11 -3.90
C ARG A 63 2.85 -5.14 -5.03
N THR A 64 2.62 -5.65 -6.23
CA THR A 64 2.30 -4.85 -7.42
C THR A 64 0.84 -5.06 -7.82
N PHE A 65 0.19 -3.99 -8.26
CA PHE A 65 -1.19 -3.99 -8.70
C PHE A 65 -1.29 -3.34 -10.07
N ALA A 66 -2.16 -3.87 -10.93
CA ALA A 66 -2.57 -3.15 -12.12
C ALA A 66 -3.39 -1.93 -11.69
N ALA A 67 -2.93 -0.74 -12.06
CA ALA A 67 -3.53 0.51 -11.62
C ALA A 67 -3.32 1.63 -12.65
N GLU A 68 -4.35 2.44 -12.85
CA GLU A 68 -4.25 3.67 -13.62
C GLU A 68 -3.83 4.82 -12.69
N THR A 69 -2.90 5.66 -13.13
CA THR A 69 -2.37 6.77 -12.33
C THR A 69 -2.55 8.09 -13.06
N GLN A 70 -3.09 9.11 -12.41
CA GLN A 70 -3.20 10.46 -12.98
C GLN A 70 -1.88 11.22 -12.77
N GLY A 71 -0.86 10.82 -13.52
CA GLY A 71 0.54 11.27 -13.35
C GLY A 71 1.36 10.35 -12.41
N PRO A 72 2.65 10.62 -12.23
CA PRO A 72 3.51 9.85 -11.34
C PRO A 72 2.98 9.88 -9.90
N VAL A 73 2.83 8.71 -9.29
CA VAL A 73 2.55 8.57 -7.86
C VAL A 73 3.85 8.19 -7.17
N ASP A 74 4.26 8.96 -6.18
CA ASP A 74 5.31 8.59 -5.22
C ASP A 74 4.95 9.21 -3.88
N SER A 75 4.47 8.39 -2.94
CA SER A 75 4.00 8.87 -1.65
C SER A 75 4.29 7.86 -0.55
N VAL A 76 4.58 8.36 0.65
CA VAL A 76 4.75 7.55 1.85
C VAL A 76 3.65 7.92 2.83
N VAL A 77 2.84 6.94 3.21
CA VAL A 77 1.69 7.14 4.11
C VAL A 77 1.69 6.10 5.24
N PRO A 78 1.09 6.39 6.40
CA PRO A 78 0.91 5.38 7.44
C PRO A 78 0.02 4.22 6.95
N ILE A 79 0.38 2.98 7.29
CA ILE A 79 -0.40 1.80 6.88
C ILE A 79 -1.85 1.90 7.37
N ARG A 80 -2.07 2.32 8.62
CA ARG A 80 -3.42 2.52 9.19
C ARG A 80 -4.25 3.54 8.45
N ALA A 81 -3.68 4.69 8.12
CA ALA A 81 -4.39 5.74 7.40
C ALA A 81 -4.85 5.26 6.01
N LEU A 82 -4.04 4.43 5.35
CA LEU A 82 -4.42 3.82 4.08
C LEU A 82 -5.50 2.75 4.27
N LEU A 83 -5.36 1.83 5.23
CA LEU A 83 -6.38 0.83 5.54
C LEU A 83 -7.75 1.47 5.84
N ASP A 84 -7.78 2.51 6.67
CA ASP A 84 -9.01 3.26 6.98
C ASP A 84 -9.64 3.86 5.71
N ARG A 85 -8.81 4.36 4.79
CA ARG A 85 -9.26 4.91 3.52
C ARG A 85 -9.87 3.82 2.63
N LEU A 86 -9.26 2.64 2.56
CA LEU A 86 -9.75 1.51 1.77
C LEU A 86 -11.06 0.96 2.33
N ALA A 87 -11.21 0.86 3.65
CA ALA A 87 -12.46 0.43 4.29
C ALA A 87 -13.65 1.35 3.94
N ARG A 88 -13.41 2.65 3.72
CA ARG A 88 -14.47 3.59 3.26
C ARG A 88 -14.88 3.37 1.80
N LEU A 89 -14.05 2.71 0.99
CA LEU A 89 -14.38 2.39 -0.41
C LEU A 89 -15.26 1.13 -0.52
N GLU A 90 -15.33 0.32 0.53
CA GLU A 90 -16.18 -0.87 0.63
C GLU A 90 -17.61 -0.59 1.13
N GLY A 91 -18.01 0.68 1.23
CA GLY A 91 -19.35 1.11 1.68
C GLY A 91 -20.51 0.42 0.93
N PRO A 92 -21.68 0.30 1.58
CA PRO A 92 -22.54 -0.87 1.55
C PRO A 92 -22.83 -1.33 0.12
N ALA A 93 -22.65 -2.63 -0.15
CA ALA A 93 -23.13 -3.26 -1.37
C ALA A 93 -24.55 -2.76 -1.64
N THR A 94 -24.72 -1.99 -2.72
CA THR A 94 -26.03 -1.50 -3.13
C THR A 94 -26.92 -2.72 -3.32
N GLY A 95 -27.76 -2.99 -2.32
CA GLY A 95 -28.79 -4.00 -2.40
C GLY A 95 -29.67 -3.70 -3.60
N SER A 96 -29.75 -4.66 -4.51
CA SER A 96 -30.83 -4.79 -5.48
C SER A 96 -31.80 -5.84 -4.98
#